data_AF-A0AA46PNS5-F1
#
_entry.id   AF-A0AA46PNS5-F1
#
_cell.length_a   1.000
_cell.length_b   1.000
_cell.length_c   1.000
_cell.angle_alpha   90.00
_cell.angle_beta   90.00
_cell.angle_gamma   90.00
#
_symmetry.space_group_name_H-M   'P 1'
#
loop_
_entity.id
_entity.type
_entity.pdbx_description
1 polymer ?
#
loop_
_entity_poly.entity_id
_entity_poly.type
_entity_poly.pdbx_seq_one_letter_code
_entity_poly.pdbx_strand_id
1 'polypeptide(L)'
;MLWLEENRKKIIVNELLHWKKSRMLPDHYCDYLLALYTEGSQPKGIKKRKNTVVLYLANLILLLLIPISALLIYFTELSITLQTVILILFISSDIFFIFYFSKKVKMIHIPIISGGLILLMGSVDIVSVLYPGNERILYVSLVINCVLWLFSGLKWKFLYLWISGALGFLLLVISIFI
;
A
#
# COMPACT_ATOMS: atom_id res chain seq x y z
N MET A 1 12.55 -6.29 -54.77
CA MET A 1 11.43 -5.39 -54.43
C MET A 1 11.16 -5.32 -52.92
N LEU A 2 11.15 -6.44 -52.19
CA LEU A 2 10.91 -6.52 -50.74
C LEU A 2 11.90 -5.71 -49.85
N TRP A 3 13.17 -5.57 -50.24
CA TRP A 3 14.19 -4.84 -49.44
C TRP A 3 13.97 -3.33 -49.32
N LEU A 4 13.25 -2.71 -50.26
CA LEU A 4 13.01 -1.26 -50.23
C LEU A 4 11.92 -0.90 -49.20
N GLU A 5 10.97 -1.78 -48.99
CA GLU A 5 9.84 -1.58 -48.08
C GLU A 5 10.28 -1.71 -46.61
N GLU A 6 11.17 -2.64 -46.30
CA GLU A 6 11.73 -2.80 -44.95
C GLU A 6 12.58 -1.61 -44.51
N ASN A 7 13.39 -1.05 -45.41
CA ASN A 7 14.19 0.14 -45.09
C ASN A 7 13.32 1.37 -44.86
N ARG A 8 12.27 1.57 -45.66
CA ARG A 8 11.30 2.66 -45.46
C ARG A 8 10.52 2.50 -44.15
N LYS A 9 10.13 1.26 -43.81
CA LYS A 9 9.47 0.93 -42.53
C LYS A 9 10.35 1.30 -41.33
N LYS A 10 11.65 1.00 -41.37
CA LYS A 10 12.62 1.37 -40.31
C LYS A 10 12.77 2.89 -40.16
N ILE A 11 12.80 3.64 -41.26
CA ILE A 11 12.89 5.10 -41.23
C ILE A 11 11.64 5.71 -40.56
N ILE A 12 10.45 5.27 -40.96
CA ILE A 12 9.17 5.74 -40.41
C ILE A 12 9.07 5.45 -38.90
N VAL A 13 9.50 4.26 -38.46
CA VAL A 13 9.53 3.90 -37.03
C VAL A 13 10.48 4.81 -36.24
N ASN A 14 11.64 5.16 -36.80
CA ASN A 14 12.60 6.03 -36.14
C ASN A 14 12.08 7.47 -36.00
N GLU A 15 11.38 7.98 -37.03
CA GLU A 15 10.74 9.30 -37.00
C GLU A 15 9.60 9.35 -35.97
N LEU A 16 8.74 8.32 -35.92
CA LEU A 16 7.68 8.20 -34.92
C LEU A 16 8.23 8.20 -33.49
N LEU A 17 9.33 7.48 -33.24
CA LEU A 17 10.01 7.47 -31.93
C LEU A 17 10.56 8.86 -31.56
N HIS A 18 11.09 9.60 -32.55
CA HIS A 18 11.56 10.97 -32.36
C HIS A 18 10.40 11.90 -31.98
N TRP A 19 9.26 11.83 -32.70
CA TRP A 19 8.07 12.63 -32.41
C TRP A 19 7.43 12.31 -31.06
N LYS A 20 7.50 11.04 -30.62
CA LYS A 20 7.06 10.62 -29.28
C LYS A 20 7.93 11.23 -28.18
N LYS A 21 9.26 11.23 -28.38
CA LYS A 21 10.21 11.81 -27.41
C LYS A 21 10.04 13.34 -27.30
N SER A 22 9.76 14.02 -28.41
CA SER A 22 9.55 15.48 -28.45
C SER A 22 8.13 15.92 -28.07
N ARG A 23 7.19 15.00 -27.81
CA ARG A 23 5.75 15.26 -27.57
C ARG A 23 5.05 16.06 -28.68
N MET A 24 5.51 15.97 -29.92
CA MET A 24 4.86 16.65 -31.05
C MET A 24 3.55 15.99 -31.47
N LEU A 25 3.35 14.71 -31.13
CA LEU A 25 2.09 13.99 -31.32
C LEU A 25 1.56 13.44 -29.98
N PRO A 26 0.22 13.40 -29.79
CA PRO A 26 -0.36 12.75 -28.62
C PRO A 26 0.01 11.26 -28.60
N ASP A 27 0.40 10.76 -27.42
CA ASP A 27 0.97 9.41 -27.22
C ASP A 27 0.12 8.29 -27.86
N HIS A 28 -1.21 8.43 -27.80
CA HIS A 28 -2.15 7.43 -28.31
C HIS A 28 -2.03 7.20 -29.83
N TYR A 29 -1.82 8.26 -30.61
CA TYR A 29 -1.71 8.16 -32.07
C TYR A 29 -0.35 7.60 -32.49
N CYS A 30 0.71 8.00 -31.79
CA CYS A 30 2.04 7.46 -32.05
C CYS A 30 2.08 5.96 -31.74
N ASP A 31 1.45 5.51 -30.65
CA ASP A 31 1.38 4.10 -30.28
C ASP A 31 0.60 3.26 -31.30
N TYR A 32 -0.49 3.80 -31.84
CA TYR A 32 -1.26 3.16 -32.92
C TYR A 32 -0.44 2.99 -34.20
N LEU A 33 0.20 4.07 -34.69
CA LEU A 33 1.04 4.02 -35.88
C LEU A 33 2.25 3.10 -35.67
N LEU A 34 2.89 3.14 -34.50
CA LEU A 34 4.00 2.25 -34.19
C LEU A 34 3.53 0.80 -34.18
N ALA A 35 2.33 0.48 -33.67
CA ALA A 35 1.79 -0.89 -33.66
C ALA A 35 1.50 -1.39 -35.08
N LEU A 36 0.98 -0.52 -35.93
CA LEU A 36 0.69 -0.81 -37.33
C LEU A 36 1.98 -1.06 -38.13
N TYR A 37 2.96 -0.16 -38.00
CA TYR A 37 4.25 -0.26 -38.69
C TYR A 37 5.25 -1.22 -38.03
N THR A 38 4.96 -1.76 -36.85
CA THR A 38 5.75 -2.85 -36.26
C THR A 38 5.04 -4.19 -36.34
N GLU A 39 3.85 -4.28 -36.95
CA GLU A 39 3.06 -5.53 -37.01
C GLU A 39 2.91 -6.21 -35.65
N GLY A 40 2.81 -5.41 -34.58
CA GLY A 40 2.77 -5.94 -33.20
C GLY A 40 4.13 -6.30 -32.59
N SER A 41 5.24 -6.23 -33.32
CA SER A 41 6.62 -6.27 -32.80
C SER A 41 7.05 -4.94 -32.20
N GLN A 42 6.18 -4.36 -31.38
CA GLN A 42 6.50 -3.18 -30.58
C GLN A 42 7.83 -3.43 -29.84
N PRO A 43 8.88 -2.61 -30.03
CA PRO A 43 10.07 -2.71 -29.20
C PRO A 43 9.60 -2.65 -27.74
N LYS A 44 10.03 -3.62 -26.93
CA LYS A 44 9.57 -3.91 -25.56
C LYS A 44 9.70 -2.75 -24.53
N GLY A 45 9.92 -1.51 -24.96
CA GLY A 45 10.52 -0.44 -24.18
C GLY A 45 9.63 0.70 -23.69
N ILE A 46 8.35 0.84 -24.08
CA ILE A 46 7.56 2.03 -23.64
C ILE A 46 6.16 1.66 -23.15
N LYS A 47 6.04 0.61 -22.33
CA LYS A 47 4.90 0.53 -21.40
C LYS A 47 5.19 1.45 -20.22
N LYS A 48 4.15 2.11 -19.68
CA LYS A 48 4.10 2.97 -18.48
C LYS A 48 4.58 2.28 -17.18
N ARG A 49 5.74 1.62 -17.22
CA ARG A 49 6.29 0.75 -16.17
C ARG A 49 6.77 1.53 -14.96
N LYS A 50 7.15 2.80 -15.15
CA LYS A 50 7.72 3.64 -14.09
C LYS A 50 6.73 3.85 -12.93
N ASN A 51 5.43 3.97 -13.21
CA ASN A 51 4.43 4.21 -12.15
C ASN A 51 4.11 2.94 -11.35
N THR A 52 4.06 1.77 -11.99
CA THR A 52 3.77 0.49 -11.33
C THR A 52 4.88 0.05 -10.38
N VAL A 53 6.15 0.29 -10.75
CA VAL A 53 7.29 -0.06 -9.89
C VAL A 53 7.32 0.81 -8.62
N VAL A 54 7.08 2.12 -8.74
CA VAL A 54 7.02 3.03 -7.58
C VAL A 54 5.88 2.65 -6.62
N LEU A 55 4.72 2.29 -7.17
CA LEU A 55 3.57 1.78 -6.41
C LEU A 55 3.89 0.48 -5.65
N TYR A 56 4.59 -0.46 -6.28
CA TYR A 56 5.01 -1.70 -5.63
C TYR A 56 6.05 -1.44 -4.53
N LEU A 57 7.01 -0.55 -4.79
CA LEU A 57 8.01 -0.14 -3.80
C LEU A 57 7.36 0.52 -2.58
N ALA A 58 6.39 1.42 -2.79
CA ALA A 58 5.67 2.07 -1.71
C ALA A 58 4.91 1.06 -0.83
N ASN A 59 4.23 0.09 -1.44
CA ASN A 59 3.57 -0.99 -0.70
C ASN A 59 4.56 -1.86 0.08
N LEU A 60 5.74 -2.15 -0.50
CA LEU A 60 6.79 -2.89 0.19
C LEU A 60 7.31 -2.12 1.42
N ILE A 61 7.48 -0.80 1.31
CA ILE A 61 7.89 0.06 2.42
C ILE A 61 6.83 0.06 3.53
N LEU A 62 5.56 0.20 3.18
CA LEU A 62 4.44 0.14 4.14
C LEU A 62 4.36 -1.23 4.84
N LEU A 63 4.60 -2.32 4.10
CA LEU A 63 4.67 -3.65 4.70
C LEU A 63 5.84 -3.78 5.69
N LEU A 64 6.98 -3.15 5.37
CA LEU A 64 8.16 -3.15 6.23
C LEU A 64 7.98 -2.28 7.49
N LEU A 65 7.03 -1.33 7.48
CA LEU A 65 6.70 -0.51 8.64
C LEU A 65 6.22 -1.35 9.83
N ILE A 66 5.59 -2.51 9.58
CA ILE A 66 5.13 -3.44 10.63
C ILE A 66 6.30 -3.95 11.49
N PRO A 67 7.29 -4.70 10.96
CA PRO A 67 8.40 -5.17 11.79
C PRO A 67 9.25 -4.03 12.34
N ILE A 68 9.33 -2.90 11.65
CA ILE A 68 10.01 -1.70 12.17
C ILE A 68 9.28 -1.19 13.42
N SER A 69 7.95 -1.08 13.39
CA SER A 69 7.17 -0.66 14.57
C SER A 69 7.33 -1.63 15.74
N ALA A 70 7.39 -2.94 15.48
CA ALA A 70 7.65 -3.96 16.49
C ALA A 70 9.05 -3.79 17.12
N LEU A 71 10.06 -3.56 16.28
CA LEU A 71 11.42 -3.28 16.71
C LEU A 71 11.50 -2.03 17.58
N LEU A 72 10.82 -0.95 17.19
CA LEU A 72 10.77 0.29 17.95
C LEU A 72 10.17 0.09 19.34
N ILE A 73 9.07 -0.66 19.44
CA ILE A 73 8.42 -0.98 20.72
C ILE A 73 9.32 -1.86 21.59
N TYR A 74 9.93 -2.90 20.99
CA TYR A 74 10.77 -3.84 21.72
C TYR A 74 12.08 -3.21 22.22
N PHE A 75 12.67 -2.28 21.46
CA PHE A 75 13.99 -1.74 21.80
C PHE A 75 14.00 -0.98 23.14
N THR A 76 12.84 -0.51 23.64
CA THR A 76 12.55 0.05 24.99
C THR A 76 13.52 1.12 25.58
N GLU A 77 14.64 1.43 24.93
CA GLU A 77 15.64 2.43 25.36
C GLU A 77 15.31 3.86 24.85
N LEU A 78 14.30 4.00 24.01
CA LEU A 78 13.83 5.29 23.50
C LEU A 78 12.86 5.93 24.50
N SER A 79 12.84 7.26 24.57
CA SER A 79 11.86 7.95 25.42
C SER A 79 10.44 7.69 24.92
N ILE A 80 9.52 7.44 25.86
CA ILE A 80 8.10 7.14 25.59
C ILE A 80 7.46 8.19 24.67
N THR A 81 7.83 9.46 24.87
CA THR A 81 7.36 10.57 24.02
C THR A 81 7.78 10.40 22.57
N LEU A 82 9.05 10.06 22.31
CA LEU A 82 9.56 9.89 20.94
C LEU A 82 8.95 8.65 20.27
N GLN A 83 8.86 7.53 21.00
CA GLN A 83 8.23 6.29 20.51
C GLN A 83 6.79 6.55 20.07
N THR A 84 5.99 7.20 20.90
CA THR A 84 4.58 7.51 20.60
C THR A 84 4.46 8.43 19.39
N VAL A 85 5.29 9.47 19.29
CA VAL A 85 5.30 10.39 18.14
C VAL A 85 5.64 9.64 16.84
N ILE A 86 6.64 8.76 16.85
CA ILE A 86 7.03 7.99 15.67
C ILE A 86 5.91 7.01 15.24
N LEU A 87 5.26 6.33 16.18
CA LEU A 87 4.12 5.45 15.88
C LEU A 87 2.95 6.22 15.26
N ILE A 88 2.64 7.41 15.78
CA ILE A 88 1.61 8.29 15.22
C ILE A 88 1.98 8.70 13.79
N LEU A 89 3.26 9.03 13.54
CA LEU A 89 3.74 9.36 12.20
C LEU A 89 3.55 8.19 11.23
N PHE A 90 3.86 6.95 11.64
CA PHE A 90 3.62 5.77 10.82
C PHE A 90 2.14 5.60 10.47
N ILE A 91 1.25 5.65 11.46
CA ILE A 91 -0.20 5.57 11.24
C ILE A 91 -0.68 6.67 10.30
N SER A 92 -0.21 7.91 10.48
CA SER A 92 -0.57 9.02 9.59
C SER A 92 -0.13 8.79 8.14
N SER A 93 1.04 8.15 7.96
CA SER A 93 1.58 7.82 6.64
C SER A 93 0.74 6.74 5.95
N ASP A 94 0.28 5.71 6.68
CA ASP A 94 -0.65 4.71 6.17
C ASP A 94 -1.96 5.37 5.71
N ILE A 95 -2.54 6.26 6.52
CA ILE A 95 -3.77 7.00 6.17
C ILE A 95 -3.57 7.86 4.91
N PHE A 96 -2.44 8.57 4.81
CA PHE A 96 -2.11 9.36 3.63
C PHE A 96 -2.02 8.48 2.38
N PHE A 97 -1.36 7.32 2.48
CA PHE A 97 -1.26 6.38 1.37
C PHE A 97 -2.60 5.73 1.01
N ILE A 98 -3.47 5.46 1.97
CA ILE A 98 -4.85 5.01 1.72
C ILE A 98 -5.59 6.05 0.88
N PHE A 99 -5.50 7.34 1.24
CA PHE A 99 -6.14 8.42 0.49
C PHE A 99 -5.54 8.57 -0.91
N TYR A 100 -4.21 8.51 -1.04
CA TYR A 100 -3.51 8.61 -2.31
C TYR A 100 -3.83 7.44 -3.25
N PHE A 101 -3.91 6.21 -2.72
CA PHE A 101 -4.22 4.99 -3.46
C PHE A 101 -5.72 4.71 -3.60
N SER A 102 -6.60 5.58 -3.09
CA SER A 102 -8.06 5.46 -3.26
C SER A 102 -8.50 5.30 -4.72
N LYS A 103 -7.78 5.91 -5.66
CA LYS A 103 -8.02 5.76 -7.13
C LYS A 103 -7.55 4.42 -7.72
N LYS A 104 -6.80 3.61 -6.96
CA LYS A 104 -6.17 2.36 -7.40
C LYS A 104 -6.55 1.21 -6.45
N VAL A 105 -7.79 0.76 -6.58
CA VAL A 105 -8.44 -0.26 -5.72
C VAL A 105 -7.58 -1.48 -5.40
N LYS A 106 -6.74 -1.98 -6.34
CA LYS A 106 -5.94 -3.19 -6.12
C LYS A 106 -4.82 -3.06 -5.08
N MET A 107 -4.34 -1.85 -4.80
CA MET A 107 -3.16 -1.63 -3.96
C MET A 107 -3.48 -0.94 -2.63
N ILE A 108 -4.75 -0.74 -2.32
CA ILE A 108 -5.18 -0.11 -1.06
C ILE A 108 -5.12 -1.09 0.13
N HIS A 109 -5.08 -2.40 -0.13
CA HIS A 109 -5.17 -3.42 0.92
C HIS A 109 -3.98 -3.41 1.89
N ILE A 110 -2.75 -3.24 1.39
CA ILE A 110 -1.53 -3.30 2.21
C ILE A 110 -1.46 -2.16 3.23
N PRO A 111 -1.62 -0.86 2.88
CA PRO A 111 -1.59 0.20 3.88
C PRO A 111 -2.73 0.09 4.90
N ILE A 112 -3.89 -0.47 4.52
CA ILE A 112 -4.98 -0.73 5.47
C ILE A 112 -4.56 -1.80 6.50
N ILE A 113 -3.96 -2.90 6.04
CA ILE A 113 -3.51 -3.99 6.92
C ILE A 113 -2.38 -3.51 7.82
N SER A 114 -1.38 -2.84 7.24
CA SER A 114 -0.25 -2.20 7.95
C SER A 114 -0.75 -1.27 9.05
N GLY A 115 -1.53 -0.25 8.68
CA GLY A 115 -2.02 0.74 9.63
C GLY A 115 -2.92 0.13 10.71
N GLY A 116 -3.73 -0.87 10.37
CA GLY A 116 -4.54 -1.61 11.35
C GLY A 116 -3.67 -2.32 12.40
N LEU A 117 -2.62 -3.03 11.96
CA LEU A 117 -1.75 -3.79 12.85
C LEU A 117 -0.88 -2.87 13.73
N ILE A 118 -0.34 -1.80 13.14
CA ILE A 118 0.43 -0.78 13.87
C ILE A 118 -0.44 -0.07 14.90
N LEU A 119 -1.71 0.24 14.57
CA LEU A 119 -2.66 0.83 15.51
C LEU A 119 -2.91 -0.10 16.70
N LEU A 120 -3.10 -1.41 16.45
CA LEU A 120 -3.28 -2.39 17.53
C LEU A 120 -2.04 -2.45 18.42
N MET A 121 -0.85 -2.60 17.84
CA MET A 121 0.40 -2.66 18.61
C MET A 121 0.64 -1.40 19.43
N GLY A 122 0.47 -0.22 18.83
CA GLY A 122 0.62 1.06 19.53
C GLY A 122 -0.42 1.24 20.64
N SER A 123 -1.65 0.79 20.44
CA SER A 123 -2.69 0.89 21.48
C SER A 123 -2.40 -0.01 22.69
N VAL A 124 -1.81 -1.19 22.47
CA VAL A 124 -1.41 -2.12 23.55
C VAL A 124 -0.24 -1.55 24.32
N ASP A 125 0.76 -1.02 23.62
CA ASP A 125 1.94 -0.38 24.20
C ASP A 125 1.60 0.86 25.04
N ILE A 126 0.74 1.74 24.52
CA ILE A 126 0.30 2.94 25.27
C ILE A 126 -0.41 2.53 26.56
N VAL A 127 -1.28 1.51 26.52
CA VAL A 127 -2.02 1.08 27.71
C VAL A 127 -1.12 0.36 28.71
N SER A 128 -0.16 -0.45 28.25
CA SER A 128 0.78 -1.13 29.15
C SER A 128 1.68 -0.16 29.91
N VAL A 129 2.07 0.95 29.26
CA VAL A 129 2.88 2.01 29.87
C VAL A 129 2.06 2.93 30.79
N LEU A 130 0.86 3.35 30.38
CA LEU A 130 0.04 4.28 31.17
C LEU A 130 -0.67 3.60 32.36
N TYR A 131 -1.07 2.34 32.21
CA TYR A 131 -1.84 1.59 33.20
C TYR A 131 -1.21 0.22 33.47
N PRO A 132 0.00 0.18 34.05
CA PRO A 132 0.68 -1.08 34.33
C PRO A 132 -0.17 -1.95 35.26
N GLY A 133 -0.41 -3.20 34.85
CA GLY A 133 -1.10 -4.21 35.66
C GLY A 133 -2.63 -4.14 35.69
N ASN A 134 -3.28 -3.24 34.96
CA ASN A 134 -4.74 -3.19 34.89
C ASN A 134 -5.27 -3.90 33.63
N GLU A 135 -5.38 -5.22 33.72
CA GLU A 135 -5.85 -6.09 32.63
C GLU A 135 -7.20 -5.65 32.05
N ARG A 136 -8.09 -5.11 32.87
CA ARG A 136 -9.40 -4.60 32.41
C ARG A 136 -9.25 -3.49 31.36
N ILE A 137 -8.30 -2.57 31.54
CA ILE A 137 -8.09 -1.47 30.59
C ILE A 137 -7.46 -2.00 29.29
N LEU A 138 -6.58 -3.00 29.38
CA LEU A 138 -6.03 -3.69 28.22
C LEU A 138 -7.14 -4.37 27.40
N TYR A 139 -8.04 -5.11 28.06
CA TYR A 139 -9.18 -5.74 27.39
C TYR A 139 -10.10 -4.71 26.72
N VAL A 140 -10.40 -3.59 27.39
CA VAL A 140 -11.19 -2.50 26.79
C VAL A 140 -10.52 -1.94 25.54
N SER A 141 -9.21 -1.71 25.57
CA SER A 141 -8.44 -1.25 24.40
C SER A 141 -8.51 -2.23 23.22
N LEU A 142 -8.39 -3.53 23.49
CA LEU A 142 -8.49 -4.57 22.46
C LEU A 142 -9.90 -4.65 21.86
N VAL A 143 -10.95 -4.52 22.68
CA VAL A 143 -12.34 -4.44 22.21
C VAL A 143 -12.54 -3.23 21.30
N ILE A 144 -12.03 -2.06 21.69
CA ILE A 144 -12.11 -0.84 20.86
C ILE A 144 -11.46 -1.05 19.50
N ASN A 145 -10.27 -1.67 19.46
CA ASN A 145 -9.59 -1.99 18.20
C ASN A 145 -10.40 -2.97 17.33
N CYS A 146 -10.96 -4.03 17.92
CA CYS A 146 -11.80 -4.99 17.19
C CYS A 146 -13.05 -4.34 16.61
N VAL A 147 -13.71 -3.45 17.37
CA VAL A 147 -14.88 -2.69 16.91
C VAL A 147 -14.50 -1.74 15.78
N LEU A 148 -13.36 -1.04 15.88
CA LEU A 148 -12.85 -0.18 14.81
C LEU A 148 -12.59 -0.98 13.52
N TRP A 149 -12.03 -2.19 13.63
CA TRP A 149 -11.80 -3.07 12.48
C TRP A 149 -13.10 -3.59 11.87
N LEU A 150 -14.07 -3.99 12.69
CA LEU A 150 -15.40 -4.42 12.23
C LEU A 150 -16.13 -3.29 11.50
N PHE A 151 -16.13 -2.09 12.07
CA PHE A 151 -16.77 -0.91 11.48
C PHE A 151 -16.09 -0.50 10.17
N SER A 152 -14.75 -0.50 10.14
CA SER A 152 -13.98 -0.19 8.93
C SER A 152 -14.18 -1.25 7.84
N GLY A 153 -14.21 -2.53 8.22
CA GLY A 153 -14.49 -3.65 7.33
C GLY A 153 -15.90 -3.59 6.73
N LEU A 154 -16.89 -3.18 7.52
CA LEU A 154 -18.27 -3.00 7.06
C LEU A 154 -18.41 -1.81 6.11
N LYS A 155 -17.85 -0.65 6.47
CA LYS A 155 -17.95 0.59 5.68
C LYS A 155 -17.30 0.43 4.31
N TRP A 156 -16.16 -0.27 4.23
CA TRP A 156 -15.36 -0.39 3.01
C TRP A 156 -15.45 -1.78 2.34
N LYS A 157 -16.35 -2.66 2.83
CA LYS A 157 -16.56 -4.03 2.34
C LYS A 157 -15.29 -4.88 2.27
N PHE A 158 -14.31 -4.61 3.14
CA PHE A 158 -13.07 -5.38 3.20
C PHE A 158 -13.24 -6.60 4.10
N LEU A 159 -13.43 -7.77 3.47
CA LEU A 159 -13.68 -9.04 4.16
C LEU A 159 -12.60 -9.40 5.18
N TYR A 160 -11.33 -9.15 4.88
CA TYR A 160 -10.21 -9.47 5.78
C TYR A 160 -10.25 -8.69 7.10
N LEU A 161 -10.61 -7.41 7.09
CA LEU A 161 -10.76 -6.61 8.30
C LEU A 161 -11.94 -7.08 9.15
N TRP A 162 -13.03 -7.44 8.49
CA TRP A 162 -14.22 -7.95 9.17
C TRP A 162 -13.95 -9.32 9.82
N ILE A 163 -13.31 -10.25 9.10
CA ILE A 163 -12.91 -11.56 9.62
C ILE A 163 -11.91 -11.40 10.77
N SER A 164 -10.89 -10.55 10.62
CA SER A 164 -9.90 -10.29 11.67
C SER A 164 -10.54 -9.68 12.92
N GLY A 165 -11.44 -8.72 12.78
CA GLY A 165 -12.17 -8.12 13.90
C GLY A 165 -13.11 -9.12 14.59
N ALA A 166 -13.82 -9.95 13.84
CA ALA A 166 -14.68 -11.00 14.39
C ALA A 166 -13.87 -12.08 15.12
N LEU A 167 -12.76 -12.52 14.53
CA LEU A 167 -11.85 -13.49 15.14
C LEU A 167 -11.20 -12.94 16.40
N GLY A 168 -10.73 -11.68 16.37
CA GLY A 168 -10.16 -10.99 17.52
C GLY A 168 -11.18 -10.86 18.65
N PHE A 169 -12.42 -10.48 18.34
CA PHE A 169 -13.49 -10.42 19.32
C PHE A 169 -13.79 -11.79 19.95
N LEU A 170 -13.85 -12.84 19.13
CA LEU A 170 -14.06 -14.21 19.61
C LEU A 170 -12.94 -14.67 20.54
N LEU A 171 -11.68 -14.38 20.20
CA LEU A 171 -10.52 -14.66 21.06
C LEU A 171 -10.58 -13.91 22.39
N LEU A 172 -11.02 -12.65 22.39
CA LEU A 172 -11.18 -11.87 23.62
C LEU A 172 -12.25 -12.46 24.53
N VAL A 173 -13.38 -12.90 23.98
CA VAL A 173 -14.41 -13.57 24.77
C VAL A 173 -13.85 -14.83 25.41
N ILE A 174 -13.14 -15.68 24.66
CA ILE A 174 -12.50 -16.88 25.20
C ILE A 174 -11.52 -16.51 26.33
N SER A 175 -10.68 -15.51 26.12
CA SER A 175 -9.68 -15.07 27.11
C SER A 175 -10.26 -14.53 28.41
N ILE A 176 -11.50 -14.04 28.40
CA ILE A 176 -12.18 -13.55 29.60
C ILE A 176 -12.80 -14.71 30.41
N PHE A 177 -13.16 -15.81 29.75
CA PHE A 177 -13.78 -16.98 30.38
C PHE A 177 -12.80 -18.08 30.80
N ILE A 178 -11.58 -18.08 30.25
CA ILE A 178 -10.48 -19.00 30.63
C ILE A 178 -9.75 -18.47 31.87
#